data_AF-A0A662UW74-F1
#
_entry.id   AF-A0A662UW74-F1
#
_cell.length_a   1.000
_cell.length_b   1.000
_cell.length_c   1.000
_cell.angle_alpha   90.00
_cell.angle_beta   90.00
_cell.angle_gamma   90.00
#
_symmetry.space_group_name_H-M   'P 1'
#
loop_
_entity.id
_entity.type
_entity.pdbx_description
1 polymer ?
#
loop_
_entity_poly.entity_id
_entity_poly.type
_entity_poly.pdbx_seq_one_letter_code
_entity_poly.pdbx_strand_id
1 'polypeptide(L)'
;MSTLTTTSRKLVGLLEIKFKMVNETGLLIRAPQAKMVIGGADQQSMSVRKIYTVDGQEIEVEVPFIPGSSLKGRMRSLLEQSSGSVLYDTSRGIFMHVRDFIKNYCKDIKHDLDNLFGSPSIPLFKITDANLKKQIVELYAPTRLIVRDMYPSEEYVKELYSKVKVLSLDVFLEEKSENRIDRITSAADPRTVYRVKPGVEFDGEFKILIYDIDVDENKLGQVPNYVKLIAQGLKLVEDTYLGGCGTRGYGKVKFKDVKLRLKTIDYYRTGSSNEIHDLGNFATTEEFLRSYDEVAKKIIEILKHKMAN
;
A
#
# COMPACT_ATOMS: atom_id res chain seq x y z
N MET A 1 22.63 -40.33 2.20
CA MET A 1 22.69 -39.28 1.16
C MET A 1 21.51 -38.36 1.35
N SER A 2 21.72 -37.07 1.64
CA SER A 2 20.62 -36.11 1.64
C SER A 2 20.15 -35.93 0.20
N THR A 3 18.92 -36.34 -0.09
CA THR A 3 18.27 -36.02 -1.37
C THR A 3 18.15 -34.50 -1.47
N LEU A 4 18.94 -33.89 -2.35
CA LEU A 4 18.83 -32.48 -2.72
C LEU A 4 17.38 -32.21 -3.12
N THR A 5 16.64 -31.52 -2.25
CA THR A 5 15.27 -31.10 -2.55
C THR A 5 15.37 -29.83 -3.40
N THR A 6 15.15 -29.95 -4.71
CA THR A 6 15.17 -28.81 -5.63
C THR A 6 13.76 -28.27 -5.82
N THR A 7 13.61 -26.95 -5.81
CA THR A 7 12.37 -26.29 -6.19
C THR A 7 12.69 -24.98 -6.91
N SER A 8 11.79 -24.54 -7.80
CA SER A 8 11.96 -23.29 -8.56
C SER A 8 10.73 -22.40 -8.40
N ARG A 9 10.94 -21.11 -8.15
CA ARG A 9 9.88 -20.11 -8.15
C ARG A 9 10.20 -19.06 -9.17
N LYS A 10 9.37 -18.95 -10.20
CA LYS A 10 9.61 -18.05 -11.33
C LYS A 10 8.71 -16.84 -11.17
N LEU A 11 9.31 -15.65 -11.13
CA LEU A 11 8.56 -14.43 -11.34
C LEU A 11 8.12 -14.40 -12.81
N VAL A 12 6.82 -14.36 -13.07
CA VAL A 12 6.25 -14.42 -14.43
C VAL A 12 5.72 -13.06 -14.89
N GLY A 13 5.40 -12.17 -13.96
CA GLY A 13 4.98 -10.82 -14.29
C GLY A 13 4.96 -9.89 -13.09
N LEU A 14 4.80 -8.61 -13.41
CA LEU A 14 4.65 -7.54 -12.43
C LEU A 14 3.42 -6.71 -12.81
N LEU A 15 2.43 -6.69 -11.92
CA LEU A 15 1.25 -5.85 -12.05
C LEU A 15 1.55 -4.47 -11.43
N GLU A 16 1.53 -3.43 -12.24
CA GLU A 16 1.63 -2.04 -11.82
C GLU A 16 0.23 -1.45 -11.67
N ILE A 17 -0.03 -0.80 -10.53
CA ILE A 17 -1.26 -0.07 -10.25
C ILE A 17 -0.87 1.36 -9.91
N LYS A 18 -1.24 2.32 -10.75
CA LYS A 18 -1.01 3.75 -10.53
C LYS A 18 -2.34 4.45 -10.29
N PHE A 19 -2.35 5.45 -9.43
CA PHE A 19 -3.56 6.22 -9.11
C PHE A 19 -3.18 7.60 -8.57
N LYS A 20 -4.15 8.52 -8.60
CA LYS A 20 -4.08 9.77 -7.84
C LYS A 20 -4.86 9.61 -6.54
N MET A 21 -4.37 10.21 -5.47
CA MET A 21 -5.08 10.26 -4.18
C MET A 21 -5.23 11.71 -3.75
N VAL A 22 -6.46 12.17 -3.50
CA VAL A 22 -6.74 13.51 -2.99
C VAL A 22 -7.21 13.39 -1.55
N ASN A 23 -6.68 14.17 -0.61
CA ASN A 23 -7.24 14.24 0.73
C ASN A 23 -8.41 15.24 0.77
N GLU A 24 -9.63 14.76 0.96
CA GLU A 24 -10.83 15.61 1.03
C GLU A 24 -10.94 16.41 2.33
N THR A 25 -10.26 15.93 3.37
CA THR A 25 -10.15 16.62 4.67
C THR A 25 -8.68 16.72 5.06
N GLY A 26 -8.38 17.50 6.10
CA GLY A 26 -7.00 17.65 6.54
C GLY A 26 -6.38 16.31 6.94
N LEU A 27 -5.20 15.99 6.42
CA LEU A 27 -4.53 14.71 6.58
C LEU A 27 -3.34 14.82 7.54
N LEU A 28 -3.25 13.90 8.51
CA LEU A 28 -2.15 13.85 9.46
C LEU A 28 -1.46 12.48 9.42
N ILE A 29 -0.30 12.41 8.76
CA ILE A 29 0.65 11.31 8.92
C ILE A 29 1.74 11.76 9.88
N ARG A 30 1.67 11.33 11.14
CA ARG A 30 2.54 11.86 12.21
C ARG A 30 4.02 11.57 11.93
N ALA A 31 4.83 12.63 11.96
CA ALA A 31 6.28 12.50 11.98
C ALA A 31 6.77 11.91 13.32
N PRO A 32 7.87 11.14 13.32
CA PRO A 32 8.58 10.80 14.56
C PRO A 32 9.02 12.08 15.29
N GLN A 33 9.02 12.07 16.62
CA GLN A 33 9.42 13.25 17.42
C GLN A 33 10.80 13.81 17.02
N ALA A 34 11.76 12.93 16.70
CA ALA A 34 13.10 13.34 16.27
C ALA A 34 13.14 14.12 14.93
N LYS A 35 12.06 14.12 14.15
CA LYS A 35 11.93 14.87 12.89
C LYS A 35 11.01 16.09 13.00
N MET A 36 10.47 16.40 14.19
CA MET A 36 9.65 17.59 14.39
C MET A 36 10.53 18.83 14.52
N VAL A 37 10.08 19.95 13.96
CA VAL A 37 10.81 21.23 14.02
C VAL A 37 10.72 21.79 15.44
N ILE A 38 11.85 22.23 16.00
CA ILE A 38 11.91 22.90 17.32
C ILE A 38 11.09 24.20 17.25
N GLY A 39 10.11 24.35 18.15
CA GLY A 39 9.17 25.48 18.14
C GLY A 39 7.97 25.31 17.20
N GLY A 40 7.81 24.15 16.55
CA GLY A 40 6.64 23.80 15.75
C GLY A 40 5.45 23.31 16.58
N ALA A 41 4.38 22.91 15.89
CA ALA A 41 3.17 22.35 16.52
C ALA A 41 3.46 21.05 17.31
N ASP A 42 2.61 20.73 18.27
CA ASP A 42 2.72 19.50 19.09
C ASP A 42 2.63 18.21 18.27
N GLN A 43 2.06 18.30 17.06
CA GLN A 43 2.02 17.24 16.06
C GLN A 43 2.21 17.85 14.67
N GLN A 44 3.05 17.20 13.86
CA GLN A 44 3.32 17.63 12.49
C GLN A 44 3.22 16.44 11.53
N SER A 45 2.79 16.73 10.31
CA SER A 45 2.81 15.77 9.20
C SER A 45 4.24 15.52 8.70
N MET A 46 4.52 14.30 8.25
CA MET A 46 5.81 13.96 7.65
C MET A 46 6.08 14.79 6.39
N SER A 47 7.30 15.31 6.28
CA SER A 47 7.79 16.05 5.11
C SER A 47 9.15 15.54 4.62
N VAL A 48 9.45 15.85 3.37
CA VAL A 48 10.74 15.57 2.73
C VAL A 48 11.02 16.60 1.63
N ARG A 49 12.29 16.86 1.34
CA ARG A 49 12.66 17.65 0.15
C ARG A 49 12.56 16.81 -1.11
N LYS A 50 11.95 17.37 -2.14
CA LYS A 50 11.78 16.74 -3.45
C LYS A 50 11.94 17.79 -4.55
N ILE A 51 12.53 17.37 -5.65
CA ILE A 51 12.68 18.19 -6.86
C ILE A 51 11.46 17.98 -7.75
N TYR A 52 10.89 19.07 -8.24
CA TYR A 52 9.82 19.09 -9.23
C TYR A 52 10.25 19.94 -10.43
N THR A 53 9.82 19.54 -11.63
CA THR A 53 9.99 20.35 -12.83
C THR A 53 8.72 21.15 -13.11
N VAL A 54 8.79 22.47 -13.01
CA VAL A 54 7.68 23.40 -13.27
C VAL A 54 8.14 24.41 -14.32
N ASP A 55 7.39 24.53 -15.43
CA ASP A 55 7.70 25.43 -16.55
C ASP A 55 9.14 25.29 -17.08
N GLY A 56 9.69 24.07 -17.07
CA GLY A 56 11.06 23.77 -17.51
C GLY A 56 12.16 24.10 -16.50
N GLN A 57 11.81 24.53 -15.29
CA GLN A 57 12.74 24.80 -14.19
C GLN A 57 12.62 23.73 -13.11
N GLU A 58 13.76 23.29 -12.57
CA GLU A 58 13.80 22.42 -11.39
C GLU A 58 13.69 23.26 -10.12
N ILE A 59 12.72 22.94 -9.28
CA ILE A 59 12.54 23.55 -7.97
C ILE A 59 12.65 22.47 -6.90
N GLU A 60 13.51 22.69 -5.91
CA GLU A 60 13.56 21.87 -4.71
C GLU A 60 12.63 22.48 -3.66
N VAL A 61 11.66 21.68 -3.20
CA VAL A 61 10.66 22.11 -2.21
C VAL A 61 10.50 21.03 -1.15
N GLU A 62 10.35 21.44 0.11
CA GLU A 62 9.91 20.56 1.17
C GLU A 62 8.41 20.34 1.10
N VAL A 63 7.99 19.09 0.91
CA VAL A 63 6.60 18.69 0.69
C VAL A 63 6.16 17.66 1.72
N PRO A 64 4.87 17.62 2.09
CA PRO A 64 4.36 16.49 2.84
C PRO A 64 4.42 15.22 2.00
N PHE A 65 4.57 14.07 2.62
CA PHE A 65 4.49 12.79 1.91
C PHE A 65 3.77 11.74 2.75
N ILE A 66 3.26 10.71 2.07
CA ILE A 66 2.59 9.58 2.70
C ILE A 66 3.48 8.35 2.51
N PRO A 67 4.06 7.79 3.58
CA PRO A 67 4.83 6.57 3.49
C PRO A 67 3.98 5.42 2.97
N GLY A 68 4.53 4.61 2.08
CA GLY A 68 3.84 3.44 1.53
C GLY A 68 3.45 2.44 2.61
N SER A 69 4.23 2.37 3.70
CA SER A 69 3.90 1.57 4.90
C SER A 69 2.62 2.04 5.61
N SER A 70 2.30 3.34 5.58
CA SER A 70 1.10 3.89 6.20
C SER A 70 -0.15 3.44 5.45
N LEU A 71 -0.15 3.56 4.11
CA LEU A 71 -1.25 3.09 3.28
C LEU A 71 -1.36 1.56 3.28
N LYS A 72 -0.23 0.85 3.11
CA LYS A 72 -0.20 -0.62 3.14
C LYS A 72 -0.71 -1.18 4.46
N GLY A 73 -0.26 -0.61 5.59
CA GLY A 73 -0.69 -1.02 6.92
C GLY A 73 -2.17 -0.74 7.17
N ARG A 74 -2.67 0.44 6.73
CA ARG A 74 -4.08 0.79 6.87
C ARG A 74 -4.99 -0.13 6.04
N MET A 75 -4.63 -0.39 4.78
CA MET A 75 -5.34 -1.35 3.92
C MET A 75 -5.37 -2.73 4.56
N ARG A 76 -4.22 -3.23 5.02
CA ARG A 76 -4.11 -4.54 5.67
C ARG A 76 -5.03 -4.62 6.89
N SER A 77 -4.94 -3.65 7.81
CA SER A 77 -5.73 -3.63 9.05
C SER A 77 -7.24 -3.61 8.77
N LEU A 78 -7.69 -2.82 7.80
CA LEU A 78 -9.11 -2.77 7.42
C LEU A 78 -9.58 -4.09 6.79
N LEU A 79 -8.74 -4.70 5.96
CA LEU A 79 -9.04 -6.01 5.37
C LEU A 79 -9.16 -7.08 6.45
N GLU A 80 -8.20 -7.16 7.39
CA GLU A 80 -8.24 -8.08 8.55
C GLU A 80 -9.53 -7.94 9.36
N GLN A 81 -9.96 -6.70 9.62
CA GLN A 81 -11.20 -6.41 10.34
C GLN A 81 -12.43 -6.83 9.52
N SER A 82 -12.45 -6.50 8.22
CA SER A 82 -13.59 -6.81 7.35
C SER A 82 -13.77 -8.29 7.08
N SER A 83 -12.69 -9.08 7.09
CA SER A 83 -12.72 -10.54 6.91
C SER A 83 -12.89 -11.30 8.22
N GLY A 84 -12.89 -10.63 9.37
CA GLY A 84 -12.96 -11.28 10.67
C GLY A 84 -11.73 -12.16 10.96
N SER A 85 -10.55 -11.75 10.48
CA SER A 85 -9.31 -12.51 10.66
C SER A 85 -8.94 -12.62 12.15
N VAL A 86 -8.49 -13.81 12.57
CA VAL A 86 -7.97 -14.02 13.92
C VAL A 86 -6.70 -13.16 14.11
N LEU A 87 -6.69 -12.36 15.17
CA LEU A 87 -5.55 -11.49 15.52
C LEU A 87 -4.73 -12.13 16.64
N TYR A 88 -3.41 -12.03 16.52
CA TYR A 88 -2.46 -12.57 17.48
C TYR A 88 -1.65 -11.43 18.11
N ASP A 89 -1.33 -11.53 19.41
CA ASP A 89 -0.37 -10.61 20.01
C ASP A 89 1.02 -10.90 19.42
N THR A 90 1.52 -9.95 18.64
CA THR A 90 2.80 -10.08 17.95
C THR A 90 3.95 -9.50 18.75
N SER A 91 3.66 -8.51 19.60
CA SER A 91 4.62 -7.86 20.50
C SER A 91 3.91 -6.79 21.34
N ARG A 92 4.07 -6.82 22.68
CA ARG A 92 3.69 -5.74 23.60
C ARG A 92 2.22 -5.28 23.45
N GLY A 93 1.29 -6.21 23.22
CA GLY A 93 -0.14 -5.90 23.06
C GLY A 93 -0.50 -5.38 21.67
N ILE A 94 0.36 -5.57 20.66
CA ILE A 94 0.05 -5.27 19.26
C ILE A 94 -0.58 -6.51 18.63
N PHE A 95 -1.89 -6.44 18.41
CA PHE A 95 -2.68 -7.51 17.79
C PHE A 95 -2.74 -7.33 16.28
N MET A 96 -2.33 -8.34 15.52
CA MET A 96 -2.49 -8.36 14.07
C MET A 96 -2.64 -9.79 13.55
N HIS A 97 -3.29 -9.96 12.41
CA HIS A 97 -3.26 -11.24 11.72
C HIS A 97 -1.89 -11.48 11.10
N VAL A 98 -1.30 -12.65 11.34
CA VAL A 98 -0.04 -13.01 10.72
C VAL A 98 0.15 -14.52 10.63
N ARG A 99 0.67 -14.97 9.50
CA ARG A 99 1.20 -16.32 9.35
C ARG A 99 2.53 -16.49 10.07
N ASP A 100 2.56 -17.39 11.05
CA ASP A 100 3.76 -17.80 11.79
C ASP A 100 3.62 -19.26 12.20
N PHE A 101 4.35 -20.14 11.51
CA PHE A 101 4.33 -21.58 11.76
C PHE A 101 5.00 -21.98 13.09
N ILE A 102 5.94 -21.17 13.58
CA ILE A 102 6.70 -21.46 14.80
C ILE A 102 5.86 -21.11 16.02
N LYS A 103 5.21 -19.95 15.99
CA LYS A 103 4.31 -19.49 17.06
C LYS A 103 2.92 -20.11 17.01
N ASN A 104 2.66 -20.98 16.03
CA ASN A 104 1.36 -21.62 15.83
C ASN A 104 0.23 -20.60 15.65
N TYR A 105 0.49 -19.53 14.88
CA TYR A 105 -0.51 -18.53 14.50
C TYR A 105 -1.25 -19.01 13.24
N CYS A 106 -1.46 -18.16 12.23
CA CYS A 106 -2.01 -18.62 10.96
C CYS A 106 -1.06 -19.65 10.33
N LYS A 107 -1.59 -20.84 10.03
CA LYS A 107 -0.87 -21.97 9.39
C LYS A 107 -1.28 -22.19 7.95
N ASP A 108 -2.19 -21.37 7.42
CA ASP A 108 -2.64 -21.51 6.05
C ASP A 108 -1.59 -20.90 5.08
N ILE A 109 -0.95 -21.77 4.31
CA ILE A 109 0.02 -21.36 3.28
C ILE A 109 -0.69 -20.62 2.14
N LYS A 110 -1.96 -20.94 1.90
CA LYS A 110 -2.83 -20.30 0.91
C LYS A 110 -3.55 -19.08 1.49
N HIS A 111 -3.11 -18.52 2.61
CA HIS A 111 -3.77 -17.31 3.11
C HIS A 111 -3.47 -16.10 2.22
N ASP A 112 -4.48 -15.60 1.50
CA ASP A 112 -4.34 -14.56 0.47
C ASP A 112 -3.71 -13.27 1.04
N LEU A 113 -4.14 -12.87 2.24
CA LEU A 113 -3.68 -11.64 2.87
C LEU A 113 -2.20 -11.72 3.24
N ASP A 114 -1.75 -12.84 3.81
CA ASP A 114 -0.33 -13.02 4.16
C ASP A 114 0.55 -13.20 2.93
N ASN A 115 0.04 -13.82 1.85
CA ASN A 115 0.75 -13.92 0.59
C ASN A 115 0.92 -12.54 -0.07
N LEU A 116 -0.13 -11.74 -0.09
CA LEU A 116 -0.11 -10.42 -0.69
C LEU A 116 0.68 -9.40 0.14
N PHE A 117 0.29 -9.20 1.42
CA PHE A 117 0.86 -8.17 2.28
C PHE A 117 2.16 -8.59 2.96
N GLY A 118 2.41 -9.89 3.07
CA GLY A 118 3.63 -10.48 3.61
C GLY A 118 3.47 -11.07 5.01
N SER A 119 4.34 -12.01 5.34
CA SER A 119 4.48 -12.62 6.68
C SER A 119 5.96 -12.64 7.09
N PRO A 120 6.28 -12.83 8.39
CA PRO A 120 7.64 -13.10 8.85
C PRO A 120 8.33 -14.21 8.06
N SER A 121 9.66 -14.21 8.08
CA SER A 121 10.45 -15.25 7.43
C SER A 121 10.20 -16.61 8.07
N ILE A 122 10.20 -17.66 7.25
CA ILE A 122 9.97 -19.03 7.68
C ILE A 122 11.31 -19.79 7.68
N PRO A 123 12.01 -19.88 8.81
CA PRO A 123 13.23 -20.68 8.90
C PRO A 123 12.87 -22.17 8.86
N LEU A 124 12.94 -22.79 7.67
CA LEU A 124 12.55 -24.19 7.44
C LEU A 124 13.22 -25.18 8.40
N PHE A 125 14.43 -24.90 8.87
CA PHE A 125 15.13 -25.76 9.83
C PHE A 125 14.45 -25.83 11.21
N LYS A 126 13.63 -24.84 11.58
CA LYS A 126 12.85 -24.84 12.83
C LYS A 126 11.52 -25.58 12.71
N ILE A 127 11.10 -25.91 11.50
CA ILE A 127 9.90 -26.73 11.28
C ILE A 127 10.30 -28.19 11.54
N THR A 128 9.49 -28.96 12.24
CA THR A 128 9.76 -30.39 12.50
C THR A 128 8.91 -31.29 11.60
N ASP A 129 7.68 -30.86 11.30
CA ASP A 129 6.76 -31.55 10.40
C ASP A 129 7.28 -31.59 8.96
N ALA A 130 7.58 -32.79 8.46
CA ALA A 130 8.12 -33.03 7.13
C ALA A 130 7.10 -32.75 6.01
N ASN A 131 5.81 -33.00 6.25
CA ASN A 131 4.76 -32.72 5.28
C ASN A 131 4.56 -31.21 5.13
N LEU A 132 4.51 -30.49 6.27
CA LEU A 132 4.45 -29.03 6.27
C LEU A 132 5.67 -28.40 5.58
N LYS A 133 6.89 -28.92 5.84
CA LYS A 133 8.09 -28.47 5.10
C LYS A 133 7.92 -28.62 3.60
N LYS A 134 7.45 -29.77 3.14
CA LYS A 134 7.22 -30.04 1.71
C LYS A 134 6.22 -29.04 1.13
N GLN A 135 5.09 -28.80 1.81
CA GLN A 135 4.09 -27.83 1.39
C GLN A 135 4.63 -26.40 1.33
N ILE A 136 5.40 -25.96 2.34
CA ILE A 136 6.01 -24.63 2.36
C ILE A 136 6.97 -24.51 1.17
N VAL A 137 7.83 -25.51 0.96
CA VAL A 137 8.76 -25.51 -0.18
C VAL A 137 7.98 -25.41 -1.48
N GLU A 138 6.85 -26.13 -1.64
CA GLU A 138 6.02 -26.21 -2.85
C GLU A 138 5.17 -24.96 -3.15
N LEU A 139 4.64 -24.30 -2.12
CA LEU A 139 3.59 -23.28 -2.26
C LEU A 139 3.99 -21.90 -1.74
N TYR A 140 5.14 -21.74 -1.09
CA TYR A 140 5.59 -20.44 -0.60
C TYR A 140 6.36 -19.66 -1.67
N ALA A 141 6.15 -18.34 -1.68
CA ALA A 141 7.01 -17.39 -2.37
C ALA A 141 7.11 -16.07 -1.57
N PRO A 142 8.02 -15.14 -1.91
CA PRO A 142 8.15 -13.85 -1.24
C PRO A 142 6.87 -13.00 -1.29
N THR A 143 6.78 -12.01 -0.39
CA THR A 143 5.70 -11.02 -0.36
C THR A 143 5.46 -10.38 -1.74
N ARG A 144 4.20 -10.31 -2.18
CA ARG A 144 3.87 -9.81 -3.52
C ARG A 144 3.72 -8.30 -3.60
N LEU A 145 3.10 -7.67 -2.60
CA LEU A 145 2.73 -6.25 -2.64
C LEU A 145 3.85 -5.30 -2.19
N ILE A 146 4.23 -4.42 -3.10
CA ILE A 146 5.08 -3.25 -2.87
C ILE A 146 4.19 -2.02 -2.99
N VAL A 147 4.21 -1.16 -1.96
CA VAL A 147 3.52 0.14 -1.96
C VAL A 147 4.58 1.22 -1.88
N ARG A 148 4.63 2.11 -2.88
CA ARG A 148 5.58 3.23 -2.91
C ARG A 148 5.07 4.39 -2.06
N ASP A 149 6.01 5.21 -1.60
CA ASP A 149 5.72 6.47 -0.95
C ASP A 149 5.03 7.40 -1.95
N MET A 150 4.04 8.16 -1.46
CA MET A 150 3.24 9.08 -2.27
C MET A 150 3.65 10.52 -1.98
N TYR A 151 3.86 11.28 -3.04
CA TYR A 151 4.27 12.69 -3.01
C TYR A 151 3.21 13.53 -3.73
N PRO A 152 3.11 14.84 -3.44
CA PRO A 152 2.24 15.73 -4.20
C PRO A 152 2.44 15.54 -5.70
N SER A 153 1.36 15.49 -6.46
CA SER A 153 1.45 15.24 -7.90
C SER A 153 2.14 16.38 -8.61
N GLU A 154 2.80 16.07 -9.73
CA GLU A 154 3.41 17.12 -10.55
C GLU A 154 2.39 18.16 -11.01
N GLU A 155 1.18 17.72 -11.38
CA GLU A 155 0.10 18.58 -11.81
C GLU A 155 -0.33 19.53 -10.68
N TYR A 156 -0.52 19.01 -9.46
CA TYR A 156 -0.86 19.83 -8.29
C TYR A 156 0.22 20.84 -7.96
N VAL A 157 1.49 20.44 -7.99
CA VAL A 157 2.62 21.32 -7.69
C VAL A 157 2.75 22.43 -8.74
N LYS A 158 2.57 22.12 -10.03
CA LYS A 158 2.55 23.11 -11.12
C LYS A 158 1.41 24.11 -10.93
N GLU A 159 0.20 23.63 -10.64
CA GLU A 159 -0.96 24.50 -10.39
C GLU A 159 -0.72 25.40 -9.17
N LEU A 160 -0.22 24.84 -8.06
CA LEU A 160 0.06 25.60 -6.85
C LEU A 160 1.14 26.66 -7.08
N TYR A 161 2.24 26.30 -7.74
CA TYR A 161 3.32 27.21 -8.10
C TYR A 161 2.82 28.40 -8.94
N SER A 162 1.90 28.15 -9.88
CA SER A 162 1.32 29.22 -10.71
C SER A 162 0.62 30.32 -9.88
N LYS A 163 0.05 29.95 -8.72
CA LYS A 163 -0.71 30.84 -7.83
C LYS A 163 0.18 31.56 -6.81
N VAL A 164 1.15 30.87 -6.20
CA VAL A 164 1.96 31.44 -5.09
C VAL A 164 3.37 31.87 -5.47
N LYS A 165 3.92 31.39 -6.60
CA LYS A 165 5.27 31.64 -7.13
C LYS A 165 6.46 31.19 -6.26
N VAL A 166 6.27 31.08 -4.95
CA VAL A 166 7.25 30.54 -4.00
C VAL A 166 6.60 29.38 -3.26
N LEU A 167 7.21 28.19 -3.34
CA LEU A 167 6.73 27.00 -2.65
C LEU A 167 7.59 26.69 -1.43
N SER A 168 6.89 26.49 -0.31
CA SER A 168 7.45 26.09 0.97
C SER A 168 6.45 25.17 1.68
N LEU A 169 6.87 24.48 2.74
CA LEU A 169 6.04 23.46 3.38
C LEU A 169 4.69 24.03 3.90
N ASP A 170 4.66 25.27 4.37
CA ASP A 170 3.47 25.96 4.89
C ASP A 170 2.36 26.15 3.85
N VAL A 171 2.69 26.17 2.55
CA VAL A 171 1.64 26.25 1.53
C VAL A 171 0.81 24.97 1.48
N PHE A 172 1.37 23.83 1.92
CA PHE A 172 0.70 22.53 2.00
C PHE A 172 0.05 22.25 3.36
N LEU A 173 0.44 22.95 4.43
CA LEU A 173 0.02 22.65 5.80
C LEU A 173 -0.92 23.71 6.36
N GLU A 174 -1.93 23.29 7.12
CA GLU A 174 -2.76 24.18 7.94
C GLU A 174 -2.56 23.90 9.42
N GLU A 175 -2.65 24.97 10.21
CA GLU A 175 -2.78 24.88 11.65
C GLU A 175 -4.22 24.55 12.03
N LYS A 176 -4.38 23.53 12.87
CA LYS A 176 -5.64 23.26 13.53
C LYS A 176 -5.40 23.11 15.03
N SER A 177 -6.09 23.95 15.80
CA SER A 177 -6.18 23.80 17.24
C SER A 177 -7.17 22.67 17.59
N GLU A 178 -6.74 21.74 18.44
CA GLU A 178 -7.60 20.73 19.05
C GLU A 178 -7.50 20.82 20.57
N ASN A 179 -8.62 20.65 21.28
CA ASN A 179 -8.61 20.66 22.74
C ASN A 179 -8.86 19.26 23.29
N ARG A 180 -8.06 18.85 24.28
CA ARG A 180 -8.50 17.84 25.25
C ARG A 180 -9.29 18.54 26.33
N ILE A 181 -10.41 17.95 26.75
CA ILE A 181 -11.24 18.53 27.81
C ILE A 181 -11.23 17.54 28.96
N ASP A 182 -10.77 17.99 30.12
CA ASP A 182 -10.86 17.24 31.36
C ASP A 182 -12.34 17.03 31.71
N ARG A 183 -12.75 15.78 31.95
CA ARG A 183 -14.17 15.45 32.17
C ARG A 183 -14.66 15.75 33.59
N ILE A 184 -13.75 16.01 34.52
CA ILE A 184 -14.04 16.36 35.92
C ILE A 184 -14.05 17.88 36.08
N THR A 185 -13.01 18.56 35.61
CA THR A 185 -12.83 20.01 35.81
C THR A 185 -13.36 20.85 34.65
N SER A 186 -13.70 20.22 33.52
CA SER A 186 -14.04 20.91 32.26
C SER A 186 -12.92 21.81 31.71
N ALA A 187 -11.70 21.72 32.27
CA ALA A 187 -10.56 22.49 31.80
C ALA A 187 -10.17 22.05 30.38
N ALA A 188 -9.92 23.03 29.52
CA ALA A 188 -9.37 22.80 28.19
C ALA A 188 -7.84 22.71 28.28
N ASP A 189 -7.29 21.69 27.62
CA ASP A 189 -5.86 21.47 27.35
C ASP A 189 -5.67 21.60 25.82
N PRO A 190 -5.39 22.82 25.31
CA PRO A 190 -5.23 23.08 23.88
C PRO A 190 -3.97 22.43 23.34
N ARG A 191 -4.06 21.97 22.11
CA ARG A 191 -2.96 21.35 21.36
C ARG A 191 -2.96 21.86 19.94
N THR A 192 -1.78 22.16 19.41
CA THR A 192 -1.63 22.61 18.02
C THR A 192 -1.24 21.44 17.13
N VAL A 193 -1.90 21.32 15.98
CA VAL A 193 -1.64 20.27 14.99
C VAL A 193 -1.39 20.90 13.62
N TYR A 194 -0.23 20.61 13.02
CA TYR A 194 0.03 20.88 11.61
C TYR A 194 -0.29 19.66 10.76
N ARG A 195 -1.35 19.81 9.97
CA ARG A 195 -1.86 18.77 9.06
C ARG A 195 -1.82 19.25 7.61
N VAL A 196 -1.76 18.33 6.67
CA VAL A 196 -1.87 18.63 5.25
C VAL A 196 -3.24 19.23 4.96
N LYS A 197 -3.29 20.36 4.24
CA LYS A 197 -4.53 21.03 3.83
C LYS A 197 -5.42 20.10 3.02
N PRO A 198 -6.75 20.19 3.13
CA PRO A 198 -7.66 19.56 2.18
C PRO A 198 -7.32 19.92 0.73
N GLY A 199 -7.51 18.97 -0.19
CA GLY A 199 -7.35 19.16 -1.62
C GLY A 199 -5.94 18.88 -2.17
N VAL A 200 -4.96 18.50 -1.35
CA VAL A 200 -3.63 18.11 -1.85
C VAL A 200 -3.76 16.78 -2.60
N GLU A 201 -3.32 16.75 -3.85
CA GLU A 201 -3.29 15.54 -4.67
C GLU A 201 -1.91 14.89 -4.61
N PHE A 202 -1.88 13.57 -4.47
CA PHE A 202 -0.68 12.74 -4.39
C PHE A 202 -0.65 11.69 -5.50
N ASP A 203 0.55 11.39 -6.01
CA ASP A 203 0.80 10.27 -6.91
C ASP A 203 1.06 8.97 -6.14
N GLY A 204 0.27 7.93 -6.44
CA GLY A 204 0.38 6.60 -5.85
C GLY A 204 0.80 5.52 -6.83
N GLU A 205 1.63 4.58 -6.36
CA GLU A 205 2.07 3.42 -7.15
C GLU A 205 2.17 2.16 -6.28
N PHE A 206 1.45 1.12 -6.68
CA PHE A 206 1.62 -0.24 -6.18
C PHE A 206 2.27 -1.13 -7.25
N LYS A 207 3.04 -2.11 -6.80
CA LYS A 207 3.51 -3.22 -7.63
C LYS A 207 3.16 -4.55 -6.95
N ILE A 208 2.61 -5.47 -7.73
CA ILE A 208 2.37 -6.85 -7.29
C ILE A 208 3.27 -7.76 -8.10
N LEU A 209 4.16 -8.47 -7.42
CA LEU A 209 4.95 -9.55 -8.00
C LEU A 209 4.03 -10.76 -8.23
N ILE A 210 4.03 -11.34 -9.42
CA ILE A 210 3.23 -12.53 -9.73
C ILE A 210 4.18 -13.69 -10.04
N TYR A 211 4.11 -14.73 -9.23
CA TYR A 211 4.89 -15.95 -9.44
C TYR A 211 4.08 -17.00 -10.20
N ASP A 212 4.77 -17.95 -10.83
CA ASP A 212 4.17 -19.09 -11.54
C ASP A 212 3.14 -19.84 -10.68
N ILE A 213 3.43 -20.02 -9.39
CA ILE A 213 2.53 -20.69 -8.44
C ILE A 213 1.24 -19.91 -8.17
N ASP A 214 1.25 -18.58 -8.33
CA ASP A 214 0.09 -17.72 -8.12
C ASP A 214 -0.90 -17.83 -9.30
N VAL A 215 -0.42 -18.23 -10.48
CA VAL A 215 -1.21 -18.42 -11.72
C VAL A 215 -1.71 -19.86 -11.85
N ASP A 216 -0.93 -20.84 -11.39
CA ASP A 216 -1.27 -22.27 -11.45
C ASP A 216 -2.36 -22.63 -10.42
N GLU A 217 -3.55 -22.97 -10.92
CA GLU A 217 -4.72 -23.37 -10.13
C GLU A 217 -4.50 -24.64 -9.30
N ASN A 218 -3.57 -25.51 -9.73
CA ASN A 218 -3.21 -26.71 -8.95
C ASN A 218 -2.29 -26.38 -7.76
N LYS A 219 -1.75 -25.15 -7.71
CA LYS A 219 -0.89 -24.66 -6.62
C LYS A 219 -1.63 -23.62 -5.78
N LEU A 220 -1.32 -22.32 -5.94
CA LEU A 220 -2.02 -21.26 -5.22
C LEU A 220 -3.21 -20.75 -6.03
N GLY A 221 -3.01 -20.36 -7.30
CA GLY A 221 -4.09 -19.82 -8.13
C GLY A 221 -4.74 -18.54 -7.58
N GLN A 222 -3.96 -17.68 -6.91
CA GLN A 222 -4.48 -16.57 -6.09
C GLN A 222 -4.49 -15.20 -6.76
N VAL A 223 -4.11 -15.10 -8.03
CA VAL A 223 -4.18 -13.82 -8.77
C VAL A 223 -5.54 -13.12 -8.60
N PRO A 224 -6.71 -13.78 -8.70
CA PRO A 224 -7.99 -13.10 -8.51
C PRO A 224 -8.16 -12.52 -7.10
N ASN A 225 -7.76 -13.27 -6.08
CA ASN A 225 -7.85 -12.83 -4.69
C ASN A 225 -6.93 -11.63 -4.43
N TYR A 226 -5.73 -11.61 -5.04
CA TYR A 226 -4.82 -10.48 -4.88
C TYR A 226 -5.40 -9.19 -5.48
N VAL A 227 -5.95 -9.23 -6.70
CA VAL A 227 -6.57 -8.05 -7.33
C VAL A 227 -7.79 -7.60 -6.52
N LYS A 228 -8.62 -8.54 -6.07
CA LYS A 228 -9.78 -8.29 -5.20
C LYS A 228 -9.38 -7.58 -3.90
N LEU A 229 -8.37 -8.07 -3.19
CA LEU A 229 -7.90 -7.47 -1.94
C LEU A 229 -7.41 -6.04 -2.14
N ILE A 230 -6.76 -5.72 -3.26
CA ILE A 230 -6.37 -4.33 -3.55
C ILE A 230 -7.60 -3.45 -3.79
N ALA A 231 -8.53 -3.90 -4.64
CA ALA A 231 -9.75 -3.14 -4.93
C ALA A 231 -10.57 -2.87 -3.65
N GLN A 232 -10.78 -3.90 -2.84
CA GLN A 232 -11.47 -3.79 -1.54
C GLN A 232 -10.69 -2.91 -0.57
N GLY A 233 -9.36 -3.09 -0.46
CA GLY A 233 -8.52 -2.32 0.44
C GLY A 233 -8.53 -0.82 0.13
N LEU A 234 -8.44 -0.44 -1.15
CA LEU A 234 -8.55 0.96 -1.57
C LEU A 234 -9.93 1.54 -1.21
N LYS A 235 -11.01 0.82 -1.51
CA LYS A 235 -12.38 1.26 -1.19
C LYS A 235 -12.62 1.41 0.32
N LEU A 236 -12.11 0.47 1.12
CA LEU A 236 -12.19 0.54 2.59
C LEU A 236 -11.45 1.75 3.16
N VAL A 237 -10.28 2.10 2.60
CA VAL A 237 -9.54 3.30 3.02
C VAL A 237 -10.32 4.57 2.67
N GLU A 238 -10.89 4.62 1.46
CA GLU A 238 -11.68 5.74 0.97
C GLU A 238 -12.93 6.01 1.83
N ASP A 239 -13.67 4.96 2.21
CA ASP A 239 -14.89 5.07 3.03
C ASP A 239 -14.61 5.24 4.53
N THR A 240 -13.35 5.14 4.95
CA THR A 240 -12.96 5.35 6.35
C THR A 240 -12.05 6.57 6.47
N TYR A 241 -10.75 6.35 6.68
CA TYR A 241 -9.73 7.39 6.75
C TYR A 241 -8.32 6.80 6.66
N LEU A 242 -7.38 7.67 6.30
CA LEU A 242 -5.94 7.43 6.31
C LEU A 242 -5.25 8.31 7.36
N GLY A 243 -4.27 7.75 8.07
CA GLY A 243 -3.48 8.50 9.06
C GLY A 243 -4.14 8.63 10.43
N GLY A 244 -3.77 9.67 11.17
CA GLY A 244 -4.20 9.93 12.55
C GLY A 244 -5.50 10.74 12.64
N CYS A 245 -6.16 10.64 13.80
CA CYS A 245 -7.32 11.46 14.18
C CYS A 245 -8.56 11.31 13.27
N GLY A 246 -8.73 10.18 12.58
CA GLY A 246 -9.86 9.94 11.68
C GLY A 246 -11.24 10.15 12.30
N THR A 247 -11.43 9.70 13.54
CA THR A 247 -12.68 9.91 14.31
C THR A 247 -12.97 11.38 14.65
N ARG A 248 -11.99 12.28 14.46
CA ARG A 248 -12.11 13.74 14.59
C ARG A 248 -12.24 14.45 13.24
N GLY A 249 -12.53 13.71 12.17
CA GLY A 249 -12.74 14.24 10.82
C GLY A 249 -11.45 14.55 10.05
N TYR A 250 -10.40 13.75 10.27
CA TYR A 250 -9.14 13.82 9.52
C TYR A 250 -9.04 12.68 8.52
N GLY A 251 -8.26 12.88 7.46
CA GLY A 251 -7.78 11.78 6.64
C GLY A 251 -8.83 11.11 5.76
N LYS A 252 -9.99 11.73 5.53
CA LYS A 252 -10.87 11.34 4.42
C LYS A 252 -10.12 11.57 3.11
N VAL A 253 -10.01 10.52 2.28
CA VAL A 253 -9.27 10.53 1.01
C VAL A 253 -10.15 10.00 -0.11
N LYS A 254 -9.87 10.39 -1.35
CA LYS A 254 -10.50 9.87 -2.57
C LYS A 254 -9.40 9.41 -3.51
N PHE A 255 -9.53 8.20 -4.06
CA PHE A 255 -8.66 7.71 -5.12
C PHE A 255 -9.31 7.94 -6.49
N LYS A 256 -8.49 8.31 -7.47
CA LYS A 256 -8.90 8.60 -8.85
C LYS A 256 -7.91 7.98 -9.83
N ASP A 257 -8.35 7.79 -11.07
CA ASP A 257 -7.51 7.35 -12.20
C ASP A 257 -6.69 6.10 -11.90
N VAL A 258 -7.35 5.04 -11.42
CA VAL A 258 -6.73 3.76 -11.09
C VAL A 258 -6.39 3.02 -12.38
N LYS A 259 -5.12 3.08 -12.77
CA LYS A 259 -4.55 2.51 -13.99
C LYS A 259 -3.80 1.23 -13.69
N LEU A 260 -4.17 0.14 -14.35
CA LEU A 260 -3.55 -1.16 -14.18
C LEU A 260 -2.81 -1.60 -15.45
N ARG A 261 -1.54 -2.00 -15.29
CA ARG A 261 -0.72 -2.56 -16.38
C ARG A 261 0.01 -3.80 -15.91
N LEU A 262 0.06 -4.82 -16.76
CA LEU A 262 0.88 -6.00 -16.54
C LEU A 262 2.13 -5.90 -17.40
N LYS A 263 3.31 -6.00 -16.76
CA LYS A 263 4.58 -6.24 -17.45
C LYS A 263 4.94 -7.71 -17.31
N THR A 264 5.05 -8.44 -18.41
CA THR A 264 5.50 -9.83 -18.38
C THR A 264 6.99 -9.88 -18.00
N ILE A 265 7.49 -11.06 -17.61
CA ILE A 265 8.93 -11.21 -17.35
C ILE A 265 9.79 -10.94 -18.60
N ASP A 266 9.24 -11.10 -19.81
CA ASP A 266 9.95 -10.89 -21.07
C ASP A 266 10.20 -9.42 -21.38
N TYR A 267 9.38 -8.50 -20.85
CA TYR A 267 9.67 -7.06 -20.89
C TYR A 267 11.08 -6.78 -20.34
N TYR A 268 11.44 -7.42 -19.23
CA TYR A 268 12.73 -7.21 -18.56
C TYR A 268 13.91 -7.89 -19.26
N ARG A 269 13.64 -8.75 -20.26
CA ARG A 269 14.65 -9.41 -21.08
C ARG A 269 14.88 -8.66 -22.40
N THR A 270 13.82 -8.09 -22.96
CA THR A 270 13.80 -7.54 -24.32
C THR A 270 13.69 -6.03 -24.36
N GLY A 271 13.17 -5.40 -23.31
CA GLY A 271 12.78 -3.98 -23.30
C GLY A 271 11.58 -3.65 -24.19
N SER A 272 10.92 -4.65 -24.79
CA SER A 272 9.85 -4.43 -25.77
C SER A 272 8.56 -3.96 -25.12
N SER A 273 7.97 -2.88 -25.64
CA SER A 273 6.66 -2.38 -25.18
C SER A 273 5.51 -3.35 -25.41
N ASN A 274 5.67 -4.34 -26.31
CA ASN A 274 4.66 -5.38 -26.57
C ASN A 274 4.46 -6.32 -25.37
N GLU A 275 5.40 -6.33 -24.42
CA GLU A 275 5.33 -7.09 -23.17
C GLU A 275 4.69 -6.29 -22.02
N ILE A 276 4.16 -5.10 -22.34
CA ILE A 276 3.34 -4.28 -21.44
C ILE A 276 1.90 -4.36 -21.92
N HIS A 277 1.01 -4.82 -21.05
CA HIS A 277 -0.40 -4.98 -21.34
C HIS A 277 -1.24 -4.06 -20.44
N ASP A 278 -2.00 -3.15 -21.04
CA ASP A 278 -2.97 -2.34 -20.31
C ASP A 278 -4.18 -3.19 -19.92
N LEU A 279 -4.55 -3.17 -18.64
CA LEU A 279 -5.64 -3.98 -18.09
C LEU A 279 -6.91 -3.18 -17.84
N GLY A 280 -6.78 -1.86 -17.69
CA GLY A 280 -7.89 -0.94 -17.47
C GLY A 280 -7.45 0.40 -16.90
N ASN A 281 -8.31 1.40 -17.06
CA ASN A 281 -8.24 2.70 -16.41
C ASN A 281 -9.61 2.98 -15.79
N PHE A 282 -9.68 3.07 -14.47
CA PHE A 282 -10.91 3.23 -13.71
C PHE A 282 -10.92 4.62 -13.07
N ALA A 283 -11.99 5.38 -13.26
CA ALA A 283 -12.08 6.74 -12.72
C ALA A 283 -12.20 6.71 -11.19
N THR A 284 -12.79 5.65 -10.63
CA THR A 284 -13.10 5.52 -9.21
C THR A 284 -12.74 4.14 -8.64
N THR A 285 -12.64 4.04 -7.30
CA THR A 285 -12.41 2.74 -6.65
C THR A 285 -13.61 1.80 -6.80
N GLU A 286 -14.82 2.33 -6.91
CA GLU A 286 -16.04 1.56 -7.12
C GLU A 286 -16.07 0.89 -8.50
N GLU A 287 -15.64 1.59 -9.55
CA GLU A 287 -15.49 1.01 -10.89
C GLU A 287 -14.46 -0.11 -10.90
N PHE A 288 -13.31 0.11 -10.26
CA PHE A 288 -12.28 -0.93 -10.14
C PHE A 288 -12.79 -2.14 -9.34
N LEU A 289 -13.53 -1.90 -8.24
CA LEU A 289 -14.14 -2.95 -7.42
C LEU A 289 -15.20 -3.77 -8.17
N ARG A 290 -15.91 -3.20 -9.15
CA ARG A 290 -16.84 -3.98 -9.99
C ARG A 290 -16.13 -4.80 -11.07
N SER A 291 -14.90 -4.41 -11.42
CA SER A 291 -14.19 -4.94 -12.59
C SER A 291 -13.00 -5.85 -12.23
N TYR A 292 -12.73 -6.09 -10.93
CA TYR A 292 -11.52 -6.83 -10.52
C TYR A 292 -11.49 -8.26 -11.08
N ASP A 293 -12.65 -8.93 -11.21
CA ASP A 293 -12.73 -10.30 -11.75
C ASP A 293 -12.33 -10.35 -13.24
N GLU A 294 -12.76 -9.36 -14.03
CA GLU A 294 -12.39 -9.25 -15.44
C GLU A 294 -10.90 -8.93 -15.61
N VAL A 295 -10.38 -8.02 -14.78
CA VAL A 295 -8.95 -7.70 -14.74
C VAL A 295 -8.14 -8.95 -14.40
N ALA A 296 -8.54 -9.72 -13.38
CA ALA A 296 -7.85 -10.94 -12.98
C ALA A 296 -7.84 -11.99 -14.09
N LYS A 297 -8.97 -12.19 -14.78
CA LYS A 297 -9.05 -13.11 -15.94
C LYS A 297 -8.05 -12.73 -17.02
N LYS A 298 -8.00 -11.45 -17.43
CA LYS A 298 -7.04 -10.95 -18.42
C LYS A 298 -5.59 -11.21 -18.00
N ILE A 299 -5.24 -10.97 -16.73
CA ILE A 299 -3.89 -11.24 -16.21
C ILE A 299 -3.55 -12.73 -16.36
N ILE A 300 -4.45 -13.61 -15.95
CA ILE A 300 -4.24 -15.07 -15.99
C ILE A 300 -4.08 -15.54 -17.44
N GLU A 301 -4.95 -15.09 -18.35
CA GLU A 301 -4.89 -15.44 -19.78
C GLU A 301 -3.53 -15.06 -20.40
N ILE A 302 -3.09 -13.82 -20.18
CA ILE A 302 -1.81 -13.32 -20.70
C ILE A 302 -0.65 -14.15 -20.12
N LEU A 303 -0.62 -14.38 -18.81
CA LEU A 303 0.48 -15.09 -18.17
C LEU A 303 0.49 -16.58 -18.51
N LYS A 304 -0.66 -17.25 -18.59
CA LYS A 304 -0.74 -18.65 -19.03
C LYS A 304 -0.22 -18.81 -20.46
N HIS A 305 -0.59 -17.91 -21.38
CA HIS A 305 -0.06 -17.91 -22.74
C HIS A 305 1.46 -17.71 -22.78
N LYS A 306 2.01 -16.82 -21.95
CA LYS A 306 3.46 -16.56 -21.86
C LYS A 306 4.24 -17.66 -21.13
N MET A 307 3.59 -18.47 -20.30
CA MET A 307 4.23 -19.58 -19.61
C MET A 307 4.25 -20.86 -20.45
N ALA A 308 3.34 -20.98 -21.42
CA ALA A 308 3.27 -22.12 -22.34
C ALA A 308 4.24 -22.03 -23.53
N ASN A 309 4.70 -20.81 -23.85
CA ASN A 309 5.69 -20.51 -24.88
C ASN A 309 7.07 -20.25 -24.27
#